data_AF-A0A7M3W6U2-F1
#
_entry.id   AF-A0A7M3W6U2-F1
#
_cell.length_a   1.000
_cell.length_b   1.000
_cell.length_c   1.000
_cell.angle_alpha   90.00
_cell.angle_beta   90.00
_cell.angle_gamma   90.00
#
_symmetry.space_group_name_H-M   'P 1'
#
loop_
_entity.id
_entity.type
_entity.pdbx_description
1 polymer ?
#
loop_
_entity_poly.entity_id
_entity_poly.type
_entity_poly.pdbx_seq_one_letter_code
_entity_poly.pdbx_strand_id
1 'polypeptide(L)'
;TAWLINTGWSGGAYGEGNRMKIKYTRAMLNAALDGDLDGVEFVTDQRFGFEVPTSCPGVPADVLQPKSTWSNGAAYDATADKLASMFNENFKRYEAGVSADVNAAAPAPLA
;
A
#
# COMPACT_ATOMS: atom_id res chain seq x y z
N THR A 1 -15.74 6.78 2.30
CA THR A 1 -14.33 6.38 2.36
C THR A 1 -13.96 5.65 1.07
N ALA A 2 -12.67 5.56 0.74
CA ALA A 2 -12.18 4.79 -0.41
C ALA A 2 -10.95 4.00 0.06
N TRP A 3 -10.78 2.78 -0.46
CA TRP A 3 -9.74 1.84 0.01
C TRP A 3 -8.94 1.27 -1.15
N LEU A 4 -7.62 1.16 -0.96
CA LEU A 4 -6.72 0.45 -1.86
C LEU A 4 -6.30 -0.88 -1.21
N ILE A 5 -6.78 -2.00 -1.74
CA ILE A 5 -6.50 -3.33 -1.19
C ILE A 5 -5.59 -4.11 -2.15
N ASN A 6 -4.37 -4.44 -1.69
CA ASN A 6 -3.45 -5.30 -2.45
C ASN A 6 -3.91 -6.78 -2.40
N THR A 7 -4.40 -7.29 -3.52
CA THR A 7 -4.74 -8.72 -3.71
C THR A 7 -3.64 -9.51 -4.45
N GLY A 8 -2.49 -8.87 -4.67
CA GLY A 8 -1.30 -9.41 -5.30
C GLY A 8 -0.41 -10.21 -4.35
N TRP A 9 0.86 -9.83 -4.29
CA TRP A 9 1.91 -10.51 -3.49
C TRP A 9 2.34 -9.66 -2.29
N SER A 10 2.87 -10.33 -1.27
CA SER A 10 3.49 -9.73 -0.08
C SER A 10 4.73 -10.55 0.36
N GLY A 11 5.58 -9.98 1.21
CA GLY A 11 6.78 -10.65 1.74
C GLY A 11 7.97 -10.78 0.79
N GLY A 12 7.94 -10.11 -0.35
CA GLY A 12 9.02 -10.15 -1.34
C GLY A 12 8.54 -9.77 -2.73
N ALA A 13 9.49 -9.66 -3.67
CA ALA A 13 9.20 -9.53 -5.08
C ALA A 13 8.55 -10.82 -5.63
N TYR A 14 8.03 -10.76 -6.87
CA TYR A 14 7.53 -11.96 -7.54
C TYR A 14 8.64 -13.03 -7.62
N GLY A 15 8.33 -14.25 -7.17
CA GLY A 15 9.28 -15.36 -7.08
C GLY A 15 9.91 -15.55 -5.69
N GLU A 16 9.87 -14.54 -4.82
CA GLU A 16 10.39 -14.59 -3.45
C GLU A 16 9.29 -14.48 -2.39
N GLY A 17 8.33 -13.57 -2.62
CA GLY A 17 7.20 -13.37 -1.72
C GLY A 17 6.15 -14.49 -1.84
N ASN A 18 5.02 -14.29 -1.17
CA ASN A 18 3.84 -15.15 -1.27
C ASN A 18 2.59 -14.36 -1.68
N ARG A 19 1.66 -14.99 -2.41
CA ARG A 19 0.38 -14.38 -2.75
C ARG A 19 -0.37 -14.04 -1.46
N MET A 20 -0.99 -12.86 -1.41
CA MET A 20 -1.82 -12.45 -0.28
C MET A 20 -2.92 -13.49 -0.03
N LYS A 21 -3.01 -14.01 1.19
CA LYS A 21 -4.01 -15.03 1.53
C LYS A 21 -5.41 -14.43 1.36
N ILE A 22 -6.27 -15.09 0.59
CA ILE A 22 -7.63 -14.61 0.30
C ILE A 22 -8.46 -14.35 1.58
N LYS A 23 -8.20 -15.10 2.66
CA LYS A 23 -8.85 -14.85 3.95
C LYS A 23 -8.53 -13.47 4.52
N TYR A 24 -7.32 -12.95 4.30
CA TYR A 24 -6.91 -11.63 4.80
C TYR A 24 -7.51 -10.52 3.96
N THR A 25 -7.56 -10.65 2.63
CA THR A 25 -8.20 -9.65 1.77
C THR A 25 -9.69 -9.56 2.02
N ARG A 26 -10.38 -10.68 2.26
CA ARG A 26 -11.78 -10.68 2.70
C ARG A 26 -11.97 -10.05 4.07
N ALA A 27 -11.08 -10.32 5.03
CA ALA A 27 -11.14 -9.70 6.35
C ALA A 27 -10.96 -8.18 6.28
N MET A 28 -9.99 -7.68 5.52
CA MET A 28 -9.79 -6.23 5.30
C MET A 28 -11.00 -5.58 4.61
N LEU A 29 -11.57 -6.25 3.61
CA LEU A 29 -12.76 -5.74 2.92
C LEU A 29 -13.96 -5.64 3.87
N ASN A 30 -14.22 -6.68 4.66
CA ASN A 30 -15.32 -6.66 5.61
C ASN A 30 -15.11 -5.58 6.68
N ALA A 31 -13.91 -5.50 7.27
CA ALA A 31 -13.58 -4.48 8.27
C ALA A 31 -13.77 -3.05 7.73
N ALA A 32 -13.42 -2.82 6.47
CA ALA A 32 -13.63 -1.54 5.79
C ALA A 32 -15.11 -1.22 5.52
N LEU A 33 -15.96 -2.23 5.33
CA LEU A 33 -17.40 -2.07 5.09
C LEU A 33 -18.20 -1.95 6.40
N ASP A 34 -17.77 -2.67 7.44
CA ASP A 34 -18.45 -2.76 8.73
C ASP A 34 -18.09 -1.59 9.67
N GLY A 35 -17.10 -0.76 9.30
CA GLY A 35 -16.63 0.39 10.09
C GLY A 35 -15.61 0.01 11.18
N ASP A 36 -15.12 -1.23 11.19
CA ASP A 36 -14.14 -1.74 12.17
C ASP A 36 -12.80 -0.99 12.11
N LEU A 37 -12.52 -0.28 11.02
CA LEU A 37 -11.31 0.51 10.82
C LEU A 37 -11.48 1.99 11.21
N ASP A 38 -12.67 2.44 11.62
CA ASP A 38 -12.93 3.87 11.86
C ASP A 38 -12.22 4.41 13.11
N GLY A 39 -11.87 3.53 14.06
CA GLY A 39 -11.22 3.89 15.33
C GLY A 39 -9.81 3.36 15.49
N VAL A 40 -9.22 2.74 14.45
CA VAL A 40 -7.85 2.21 14.55
C VAL A 40 -6.82 3.31 14.29
N GLU A 41 -5.62 3.13 14.82
CA GLU A 41 -4.50 4.01 14.47
C GLU A 41 -4.05 3.74 13.02
N PHE A 42 -3.60 4.80 12.37
CA PHE A 42 -3.04 4.73 11.02
C PHE A 42 -1.62 5.29 11.01
N VAL A 43 -0.83 4.78 10.07
CA VAL A 43 0.50 5.32 9.75
C VAL A 43 0.48 5.74 8.29
N THR A 44 0.95 6.96 8.01
CA THR A 44 1.09 7.46 6.65
C THR A 44 2.28 6.79 5.96
N ASP A 45 2.03 6.16 4.82
CA ASP A 45 3.10 5.69 3.93
C ASP A 45 3.84 6.90 3.36
N GLN A 46 5.15 6.99 3.61
CA GLN A 46 5.96 8.16 3.24
C GLN A 46 6.16 8.30 1.72
N ARG A 47 5.97 7.22 0.95
CA ARG A 47 6.10 7.24 -0.52
C ARG A 47 4.79 7.59 -1.18
N PHE A 48 3.73 6.92 -0.79
CA PHE A 48 2.44 7.00 -1.47
C PHE A 48 1.46 7.96 -0.81
N GLY A 49 1.75 8.46 0.39
CA GLY A 49 0.98 9.49 1.08
C GLY A 49 -0.37 9.02 1.66
N PHE A 50 -0.81 7.79 1.37
CA PHE A 50 -2.02 7.22 1.96
C PHE A 50 -1.78 6.71 3.38
N GLU A 51 -2.86 6.60 4.13
CA GLU A 51 -2.89 6.04 5.48
C GLU A 51 -3.04 4.52 5.44
N VAL A 52 -2.27 3.83 6.28
CA VAL A 52 -2.30 2.37 6.44
C VAL A 52 -2.69 2.03 7.88
N PRO A 53 -3.74 1.23 8.10
CA PRO A 53 -4.16 0.88 9.46
C PRO A 53 -3.09 0.04 10.15
N THR A 54 -2.85 0.29 11.44
CA THR A 54 -1.91 -0.50 12.26
C THR A 54 -2.49 -1.83 12.69
N SER A 55 -3.82 -1.99 12.65
CA SER A 55 -4.52 -3.22 13.00
C SER A 55 -5.79 -3.41 12.17
N CYS A 56 -6.19 -4.67 11.98
CA CYS A 56 -7.42 -5.07 11.31
C CYS A 56 -7.86 -6.43 11.87
N PRO A 57 -9.13 -6.59 12.29
CA PRO A 57 -9.63 -7.88 12.76
C PRO A 57 -9.36 -9.01 11.75
N GLY A 58 -8.87 -10.15 12.23
CA GLY A 58 -8.60 -11.32 11.38
C GLY A 58 -7.37 -11.23 10.49
N VAL A 59 -6.57 -10.17 10.60
CA VAL A 59 -5.33 -9.97 9.83
C VAL A 59 -4.15 -9.74 10.78
N PRO A 60 -3.05 -10.49 10.66
CA PRO A 60 -1.84 -10.23 11.42
C PRO A 60 -1.29 -8.81 11.16
N ALA A 61 -0.88 -8.09 12.21
CA ALA A 61 -0.45 -6.70 12.10
C ALA A 61 0.82 -6.51 11.24
N ASP A 62 1.71 -7.49 11.23
CA ASP A 62 2.90 -7.52 10.37
C ASP A 62 2.54 -7.54 8.88
N VAL A 63 1.43 -8.17 8.50
CA VAL A 63 0.94 -8.21 7.11
C VAL A 63 0.45 -6.84 6.64
N LEU A 64 -0.05 -5.99 7.57
CA LEU A 64 -0.51 -4.63 7.28
C LEU A 64 0.66 -3.67 7.03
N GLN A 65 1.87 -4.02 7.48
CA GLN A 65 3.08 -3.23 7.33
C GLN A 65 4.03 -3.95 6.36
N PRO A 66 3.93 -3.71 5.03
CA PRO A 66 4.55 -4.58 4.03
C PRO A 66 6.06 -4.74 4.20
N LYS A 67 6.78 -3.70 4.63
CA LYS A 67 8.21 -3.76 4.91
C LYS A 67 8.58 -4.84 5.93
N SER A 68 7.74 -5.04 6.95
CA SER A 68 7.93 -6.04 8.01
C SER A 68 7.82 -7.48 7.51
N THR A 69 7.19 -7.68 6.35
CA THR A 69 7.07 -9.01 5.73
C THR A 69 8.27 -9.39 4.87
N TRP A 70 9.12 -8.43 4.51
CA TRP A 70 10.31 -8.67 3.70
C TRP A 70 11.49 -9.05 4.58
N SER A 71 12.26 -10.07 4.18
CA SER A 71 13.48 -10.47 4.88
C SER A 71 14.60 -9.41 4.77
N ASN A 72 14.57 -8.60 3.71
CA ASN A 72 15.52 -7.50 3.48
C ASN A 72 14.77 -6.18 3.28
N GLY A 73 14.79 -5.32 4.31
CA GLY A 73 14.13 -4.02 4.29
C GLY A 73 14.67 -3.05 3.23
N ALA A 74 15.96 -3.14 2.88
CA ALA A 74 16.54 -2.31 1.83
C ALA A 74 16.07 -2.75 0.43
N ALA A 75 15.87 -4.06 0.21
CA ALA A 75 15.29 -4.57 -1.03
C ALA A 75 13.82 -4.15 -1.17
N TYR A 76 13.07 -4.11 -0.07
CA TYR A 76 11.74 -3.51 -0.03
C TYR A 76 11.78 -2.04 -0.44
N ASP A 77 12.63 -1.24 0.20
CA ASP A 77 12.73 0.21 -0.07
C ASP A 77 13.04 0.47 -1.56
N ALA A 78 14.05 -0.20 -2.11
CA ALA A 78 14.40 -0.08 -3.54
C ALA A 78 13.24 -0.48 -4.47
N THR A 79 12.47 -1.51 -4.11
CA THR A 79 11.31 -1.96 -4.89
C THR A 79 10.16 -0.96 -4.80
N ALA A 80 9.90 -0.41 -3.62
CA ALA A 80 8.86 0.59 -3.39
C ALA A 80 9.18 1.91 -4.12
N ASP A 81 10.44 2.35 -4.11
CA ASP A 81 10.91 3.53 -4.85
C ASP A 81 10.78 3.34 -6.36
N LYS A 82 11.12 2.14 -6.85
CA LYS A 82 10.91 1.78 -8.26
C LYS A 82 9.43 1.83 -8.62
N LEU A 83 8.54 1.31 -7.77
CA LEU A 83 7.10 1.32 -8.02
C LEU A 83 6.55 2.76 -8.05
N ALA A 84 6.92 3.60 -7.08
CA ALA A 84 6.55 5.02 -7.06
C ALA A 84 6.99 5.73 -8.35
N SER A 85 8.22 5.49 -8.78
CA SER A 85 8.75 6.03 -10.05
C SER A 85 7.95 5.56 -11.27
N MET A 86 7.53 4.29 -11.30
CA MET A 86 6.69 3.75 -12.38
C MET A 86 5.31 4.39 -12.42
N PHE A 87 4.71 4.68 -11.26
CA PHE A 87 3.44 5.43 -11.19
C PHE A 87 3.60 6.83 -11.79
N ASN A 88 4.64 7.57 -11.38
CA ASN A 88 4.92 8.91 -11.89
C ASN A 88 5.15 8.91 -13.40
N GLU A 89 5.98 8.01 -13.91
CA GLU A 89 6.26 7.89 -15.34
C GLU A 89 4.98 7.57 -16.14
N ASN A 90 4.17 6.64 -15.66
CA ASN A 90 2.90 6.32 -16.32
C ASN A 90 1.94 7.51 -16.32
N PHE A 91 1.92 8.30 -15.25
CA PHE A 91 0.97 9.39 -15.04
C PHE A 91 1.24 10.64 -15.89
N LYS A 92 2.47 10.86 -16.36
CA LYS A 92 2.84 12.00 -17.24
C LYS A 92 1.88 12.22 -18.42
N ARG A 93 1.33 11.14 -18.99
CA ARG A 93 0.39 11.22 -20.11
C ARG A 93 -0.98 11.84 -19.75
N TYR A 94 -1.27 11.98 -18.46
CA TYR A 94 -2.54 12.48 -17.92
C TYR A 94 -2.39 13.78 -17.11
N GLU A 95 -1.19 14.18 -16.73
CA GLU A 95 -0.93 15.28 -15.77
C GLU A 95 -1.55 16.64 -16.18
N ALA A 96 -1.61 16.91 -17.49
CA ALA A 96 -2.21 18.13 -18.04
C ALA A 96 -3.75 18.12 -18.03
N GLY A 97 -4.35 16.95 -17.85
CA GLY A 97 -5.80 16.73 -17.91
C GLY A 97 -6.49 16.61 -16.55
N VAL A 98 -5.77 16.79 -15.45
CA VAL A 98 -6.29 16.61 -14.08
C VAL A 98 -6.11 17.88 -13.25
N SER A 99 -6.77 17.93 -12.09
CA SER A 99 -6.63 19.05 -11.16
C SER A 99 -5.24 19.08 -10.51
N ALA A 100 -4.87 20.24 -9.97
CA ALA A 100 -3.65 20.39 -9.18
C ALA A 100 -3.61 19.43 -7.98
N ASP A 101 -4.75 19.17 -7.33
CA ASP A 101 -4.83 18.26 -6.19
C ASP A 101 -4.48 16.80 -6.58
N VAL A 102 -4.90 16.36 -7.77
CA VAL A 102 -4.53 15.02 -8.27
C VAL A 102 -3.03 14.96 -8.58
N ASN A 103 -2.47 16.00 -9.18
CA ASN A 103 -1.02 16.09 -9.42
C ASN A 103 -0.23 16.11 -8.10
N ALA A 104 -0.75 16.78 -7.06
CA ALA A 104 -0.11 16.87 -5.75
C ALA A 104 -0.14 15.55 -4.97
N ALA A 105 -1.03 14.62 -5.31
CA ALA A 105 -1.11 13.29 -4.72
C ALA A 105 -0.14 12.26 -5.33
N ALA A 106 0.79 12.70 -6.20
CA ALA A 106 1.77 11.83 -6.83
C ALA A 106 2.71 11.18 -5.78
N PRO A 107 3.04 9.88 -5.90
CA PRO A 107 4.02 9.24 -5.03
C PRO A 107 5.42 9.88 -5.12
N ALA A 108 6.13 9.92 -4.00
CA ALA A 108 7.51 10.40 -3.89
C ALA A 108 8.46 9.27 -3.45
N PRO A 109 9.40 8.82 -4.29
CA PRO A 109 10.49 7.96 -3.83
C PRO A 109 11.28 8.61 -2.68
N LEU A 110 11.80 7.80 -1.74
CA LEU A 110 12.55 8.29 -0.57
C LEU A 110 14.07 8.32 -0.78
N ALA A 111 14.55 7.79 -1.90
CA ALA A 111 15.97 7.71 -2.24
C ALA A 111 16.44 8.93 -3.05
#